data_AF-A0A8T0ATT5-F1
#
_entry.id   AF-A0A8T0ATT5-F1
#
_cell.length_a   1.000
_cell.length_b   1.000
_cell.length_c   1.000
_cell.angle_alpha   90.00
_cell.angle_beta   90.00
_cell.angle_gamma   90.00
#
_symmetry.space_group_name_H-M   'P 1'
#
loop_
_entity.id
_entity.type
_entity.pdbx_description
1 polymer ?
#
loop_
_entity_poly.entity_id
_entity_poly.type
_entity_poly.pdbx_seq_one_letter_code
_entity_poly.pdbx_strand_id
1 'polypeptide(L)'
;MGVLGVLAVLGLFMGAAHAASLGVVYTEGGLVEGKNHGVGLFRYMDVFKGVPFAAQPVRFQKPTPHPGWNGVLKAVDFPKRCLQLNLIQSGSRGSEDCLYLNIWVPQGRSISTGLPVMVYFFGGGYLVGGSSGANFLDNYLYSGEEIADRGDVIVVTVNYRVGALGFLSTGDSDLPGNYGLWDQHAAIAWVHRNIKAFGGDPNNITIFGESAGAASVSFQMLTPHNKGLIRRAISQSGVALCPWAVNRNPRAYAEEVAKKLGCPTDQSMAACLKMSDPVEITLAGTLNLQGSATNPIVKTWPLLL
;
A
#
# COMPACT_ATOMS: atom_id res chain seq x y z
N MET A 1 -60.15 39.49 -39.57
CA MET A 1 -59.45 39.41 -38.27
C MET A 1 -58.73 38.07 -38.22
N GLY A 2 -57.44 38.05 -38.56
CA GLY A 2 -56.62 36.84 -38.52
C GLY A 2 -55.59 36.98 -37.39
N VAL A 3 -55.63 36.08 -36.41
CA VAL A 3 -54.66 36.02 -35.32
C VAL A 3 -53.62 34.96 -35.69
N LEU A 4 -52.42 35.40 -36.08
CA LEU A 4 -51.26 34.51 -36.19
C LEU A 4 -50.69 34.28 -34.79
N GLY A 5 -50.85 33.06 -34.27
CA GLY A 5 -50.17 32.61 -33.06
C GLY A 5 -48.72 32.25 -33.37
N VAL A 6 -47.78 32.95 -32.75
CA VAL A 6 -46.34 32.62 -32.81
C VAL A 6 -46.05 31.55 -31.76
N LEU A 7 -45.75 30.33 -32.21
CA LEU A 7 -45.23 29.24 -31.39
C LEU A 7 -43.71 29.46 -31.18
N ALA A 8 -43.32 29.87 -29.98
CA ALA A 8 -41.92 29.92 -29.55
C ALA A 8 -41.49 28.52 -29.11
N VAL A 9 -40.68 27.85 -29.92
CA VAL A 9 -40.02 26.58 -29.56
C VAL A 9 -38.79 26.90 -28.73
N LEU A 10 -38.89 26.74 -27.41
CA LEU A 10 -37.76 26.72 -26.50
C LEU A 10 -36.97 25.42 -26.72
N GLY A 11 -35.92 25.50 -27.55
CA GLY A 11 -34.94 24.43 -27.71
C GLY A 11 -34.15 24.22 -26.41
N LEU A 12 -34.51 23.20 -25.63
CA LEU A 12 -33.68 22.67 -24.56
C LEU A 12 -32.43 22.04 -25.18
N PHE A 13 -31.34 22.79 -25.26
CA PHE A 13 -30.01 22.23 -25.47
C PHE A 13 -29.64 21.39 -24.24
N MET A 14 -30.00 20.11 -24.25
CA MET A 14 -29.38 19.13 -23.34
C MET A 14 -27.93 18.97 -23.77
N GLY A 15 -27.05 19.81 -23.24
CA GLY A 15 -25.62 19.53 -23.27
C GLY A 15 -25.42 18.18 -22.59
N ALA A 16 -24.89 17.20 -23.31
CA ALA A 16 -24.49 15.93 -22.72
C ALA A 16 -23.50 16.24 -21.61
N ALA A 17 -23.92 16.09 -20.35
CA ALA A 17 -23.03 16.18 -19.21
C ALA A 17 -22.05 15.01 -19.31
N HIS A 18 -20.89 15.25 -19.93
CA HIS A 18 -19.82 14.28 -19.97
C HIS A 18 -19.33 14.08 -18.53
N ALA A 19 -19.35 12.85 -18.06
CA ALA A 19 -18.73 12.50 -16.79
C ALA A 19 -17.24 12.85 -16.87
N ALA A 20 -16.77 13.71 -15.98
CA ALA A 20 -15.35 14.03 -15.90
C ALA A 20 -14.61 12.76 -15.47
N SER A 21 -13.69 12.29 -16.32
CA SER A 21 -12.87 11.12 -16.08
C SER A 21 -11.50 11.30 -16.74
N LEU A 22 -10.47 10.78 -16.09
CA LEU A 22 -9.11 10.69 -16.63
C LEU A 22 -9.01 9.73 -17.83
N GLY A 23 -9.89 8.72 -17.91
CA GLY A 23 -9.77 7.65 -18.90
C GLY A 23 -8.47 6.86 -18.73
N VAL A 24 -7.62 6.88 -19.77
CA VAL A 24 -6.31 6.21 -19.76
C VAL A 24 -5.23 7.19 -19.29
N VAL A 25 -4.53 6.83 -18.22
CA VAL A 25 -3.46 7.62 -17.59
C VAL A 25 -2.09 7.05 -17.94
N TYR A 26 -1.14 7.90 -18.30
CA TYR A 26 0.25 7.51 -18.56
C TYR A 26 1.08 7.55 -17.27
N THR A 27 1.76 6.44 -16.96
CA THR A 27 2.71 6.30 -15.85
C THR A 27 4.09 5.92 -16.38
N GLU A 28 5.12 5.96 -15.54
CA GLU A 28 6.48 5.54 -15.88
C GLU A 28 6.56 4.09 -16.39
N GLY A 29 5.63 3.23 -15.99
CA GLY A 29 5.58 1.83 -16.40
C GLY A 29 4.71 1.56 -17.64
N GLY A 30 3.91 2.53 -18.08
CA GLY A 30 2.96 2.36 -19.18
C GLY A 30 1.59 2.97 -18.91
N LEU A 31 0.64 2.69 -19.81
CA LEU A 31 -0.73 3.20 -19.75
C LEU A 31 -1.57 2.39 -18.75
N VAL A 32 -2.38 3.07 -17.95
CA VAL A 32 -3.26 2.50 -16.93
C VAL A 32 -4.68 3.01 -17.14
N GLU A 33 -5.67 2.14 -17.03
CA GLU A 33 -7.08 2.50 -17.10
C GLU A 33 -7.84 1.94 -15.91
N GLY A 34 -8.59 2.81 -15.22
CA GLY A 34 -9.41 2.49 -14.06
C GLY A 34 -10.89 2.39 -14.39
N LYS A 35 -11.73 2.57 -13.37
CA LYS A 35 -13.18 2.74 -13.50
C LYS A 35 -13.57 4.16 -13.10
N ASN A 36 -14.63 4.68 -13.71
CA ASN A 36 -15.27 5.93 -13.32
C ASN A 36 -16.71 5.65 -12.86
N HIS A 37 -17.14 6.27 -11.77
CA HIS A 37 -18.54 6.22 -11.34
C HIS A 37 -18.99 7.54 -10.72
N GLY A 38 -20.30 7.80 -10.77
CA GLY A 38 -20.89 8.98 -10.12
C GLY A 38 -21.01 8.78 -8.61
N VAL A 39 -20.63 9.79 -7.83
CA VAL A 39 -20.78 9.82 -6.36
C VAL A 39 -21.76 10.90 -5.90
N GLY A 40 -22.25 11.74 -6.81
CA GLY A 40 -23.23 12.77 -6.53
C GLY A 40 -23.56 13.62 -7.76
N LEU A 41 -24.32 14.70 -7.55
CA LEU A 41 -24.68 15.60 -8.63
C LEU A 41 -23.43 16.35 -9.15
N PHE A 42 -23.04 16.07 -10.40
CA PHE A 42 -21.81 16.60 -11.02
C PHE A 42 -20.51 16.21 -10.27
N ARG A 43 -20.52 15.09 -9.56
CA ARG A 43 -19.36 14.54 -8.85
C ARG A 43 -19.12 13.11 -9.29
N TYR A 44 -17.88 12.81 -9.66
CA TYR A 44 -17.45 11.50 -10.13
C TYR A 44 -16.18 11.07 -9.40
N MET A 45 -15.85 9.78 -9.47
CA MET A 45 -14.66 9.22 -8.88
C MET A 45 -13.97 8.34 -9.92
N ASP A 46 -12.72 8.65 -10.24
CA ASP A 46 -11.85 7.70 -10.95
C ASP A 46 -11.15 6.82 -9.94
N VAL A 47 -11.25 5.50 -10.13
CA VAL A 47 -10.70 4.49 -9.23
C VAL A 47 -9.78 3.54 -10.01
N PHE A 48 -8.54 3.47 -9.57
CA PHE A 48 -7.52 2.58 -10.11
C PHE A 48 -7.12 1.59 -9.02
N LYS A 49 -7.27 0.29 -9.26
CA LYS A 49 -6.92 -0.76 -8.30
C LYS A 49 -5.90 -1.70 -8.94
N GLY A 50 -4.80 -1.96 -8.23
CA GLY A 50 -3.77 -2.89 -8.71
C GLY A 50 -2.76 -2.28 -9.69
N VAL A 51 -2.33 -1.04 -9.46
CA VAL A 51 -1.23 -0.43 -10.25
C VAL A 51 0.11 -0.86 -9.64
N PRO A 52 1.02 -1.54 -10.38
CA PRO A 52 2.30 -1.97 -9.83
C PRO A 52 3.23 -0.77 -9.64
N PHE A 53 3.80 -0.63 -8.45
CA PHE A 53 4.79 0.42 -8.15
C PHE A 53 6.23 -0.11 -8.11
N ALA A 54 6.39 -1.43 -8.08
CA ALA A 54 7.66 -2.13 -8.10
C ALA A 54 7.50 -3.49 -8.80
N ALA A 55 8.60 -4.10 -9.23
CA ALA A 55 8.59 -5.47 -9.73
C ALA A 55 8.26 -6.46 -8.61
N GLN A 56 7.90 -7.70 -8.99
CA GLN A 56 7.80 -8.79 -8.03
C GLN A 56 9.09 -8.85 -7.18
N PRO A 57 8.99 -8.76 -5.85
CA PRO A 57 10.14 -8.67 -4.98
C PRO A 57 10.94 -9.97 -5.01
N VAL A 58 12.26 -9.82 -5.19
CA VAL A 58 13.18 -10.90 -4.86
C VAL A 58 13.28 -11.01 -3.34
N ARG A 59 13.19 -12.24 -2.83
CA ARG A 59 13.17 -12.54 -1.39
C ARG A 59 14.36 -11.91 -0.67
N PHE A 60 14.07 -11.24 0.45
CA PHE A 60 15.06 -10.56 1.28
C PHE A 60 15.96 -9.56 0.53
N GLN A 61 15.41 -8.94 -0.52
CA GLN A 61 16.04 -7.83 -1.23
C GLN A 61 15.13 -6.60 -1.23
N LYS A 62 15.74 -5.43 -1.45
CA LYS A 62 15.00 -4.19 -1.68
C LYS A 62 14.13 -4.31 -2.94
N PRO A 63 12.96 -3.65 -2.99
CA PRO A 63 12.15 -3.62 -4.20
C PRO A 63 12.91 -2.94 -5.34
N THR A 64 12.69 -3.42 -6.55
CA THR A 64 13.25 -2.83 -7.78
C THR A 64 12.13 -2.21 -8.61
N PRO A 65 12.43 -1.22 -9.46
CA PRO A 65 11.44 -0.66 -10.38
C PRO A 65 10.75 -1.73 -11.22
N HIS A 66 9.46 -1.55 -11.49
CA HIS A 66 8.73 -2.45 -12.39
C HIS A 66 9.27 -2.30 -13.82
N PRO A 67 9.45 -3.38 -14.60
CA PRO A 67 9.98 -3.33 -15.98
C PRO A 67 9.04 -2.63 -16.99
N GLY A 68 7.90 -2.12 -16.54
CA GLY A 68 6.80 -1.65 -17.38
C GLY A 68 5.97 -2.78 -18.01
N TRP A 69 5.00 -2.40 -18.83
CA TRP A 69 4.13 -3.31 -19.58
C TRP A 69 3.78 -2.72 -20.95
N ASN A 70 3.37 -3.59 -21.88
CA ASN A 70 2.86 -3.18 -23.19
C ASN A 70 1.34 -2.99 -23.14
N GLY A 71 0.84 -2.03 -23.93
CA GLY A 71 -0.59 -1.75 -24.01
C GLY A 71 -1.14 -1.03 -22.78
N VAL A 72 -2.42 -1.25 -22.49
CA VAL A 72 -3.15 -0.60 -21.38
C VAL A 72 -3.40 -1.60 -20.27
N LEU A 73 -2.86 -1.34 -19.07
CA LEU A 73 -3.14 -2.11 -17.87
C LEU A 73 -4.52 -1.75 -17.33
N LYS A 74 -5.41 -2.75 -17.24
CA LYS A 74 -6.73 -2.58 -16.62
C LYS A 74 -6.62 -2.68 -15.10
N ALA A 75 -6.58 -1.53 -14.43
CA ALA A 75 -6.46 -1.40 -12.98
C ALA A 75 -7.85 -1.32 -12.33
N VAL A 76 -8.61 -2.42 -12.37
CA VAL A 76 -10.03 -2.44 -11.99
C VAL A 76 -10.36 -3.31 -10.77
N ASP A 77 -9.43 -4.15 -10.35
CA ASP A 77 -9.58 -5.12 -9.26
C ASP A 77 -8.45 -4.97 -8.24
N PHE A 78 -8.75 -5.29 -6.98
CA PHE A 78 -7.72 -5.23 -5.94
C PHE A 78 -6.64 -6.30 -6.20
N PRO A 79 -5.35 -5.93 -6.05
CA PRO A 79 -4.26 -6.87 -6.19
C PRO A 79 -4.26 -7.85 -5.00
N LYS A 80 -3.59 -8.99 -5.18
CA LYS A 80 -3.29 -9.88 -4.05
C LYS A 80 -2.44 -9.13 -3.03
N ARG A 81 -2.75 -9.31 -1.74
CA ARG A 81 -1.89 -8.85 -0.63
C ARG A 81 -0.58 -9.64 -0.61
N CYS A 82 0.43 -9.09 0.06
CA CYS A 82 1.70 -9.80 0.26
C CYS A 82 1.50 -11.07 1.08
N LEU A 83 2.30 -12.09 0.76
CA LEU A 83 2.26 -13.40 1.42
C LEU A 83 2.43 -13.21 2.94
N GLN A 84 1.46 -13.75 3.68
CA GLN A 84 1.34 -13.56 5.12
C GLN A 84 0.56 -14.71 5.75
N LEU A 85 0.60 -14.80 7.07
CA LEU A 85 -0.22 -15.73 7.84
C LEU A 85 -1.73 -15.42 7.67
N ASN A 86 -2.55 -16.46 7.74
CA ASN A 86 -3.97 -16.28 8.01
C ASN A 86 -4.18 -15.86 9.48
N LEU A 87 -5.38 -15.39 9.83
CA LEU A 87 -5.64 -14.80 11.16
C LEU A 87 -5.48 -15.80 12.31
N ILE A 88 -5.68 -17.10 12.06
CA ILE A 88 -5.55 -18.17 13.05
C ILE A 88 -4.19 -18.86 13.04
N GLN A 89 -3.23 -18.35 12.25
CA GLN A 89 -1.87 -18.87 12.10
C GLN A 89 -1.77 -20.35 11.68
N SER A 90 -2.77 -20.88 10.97
CA SER A 90 -2.81 -22.27 10.50
C SER A 90 -2.42 -22.45 9.02
N GLY A 91 -2.16 -21.35 8.32
CA GLY A 91 -1.89 -21.34 6.90
C GLY A 91 -1.44 -19.97 6.42
N SER A 92 -1.10 -19.87 5.14
CA SER A 92 -0.72 -18.62 4.48
C SER A 92 -1.80 -18.12 3.52
N ARG A 93 -1.72 -16.84 3.17
CA ARG A 93 -2.56 -16.20 2.13
C ARG A 93 -1.79 -15.07 1.46
N GLY A 94 -2.18 -14.71 0.24
CA GLY A 94 -1.53 -13.66 -0.54
C GLY A 94 -0.59 -14.22 -1.59
N SER A 95 0.33 -13.39 -2.07
CA SER A 95 1.33 -13.74 -3.07
C SER A 95 2.63 -12.96 -2.82
N GLU A 96 3.76 -13.46 -3.34
CA GLU A 96 4.99 -12.67 -3.39
C GLU A 96 4.86 -11.51 -4.39
N ASP A 97 4.12 -11.71 -5.49
CA ASP A 97 3.75 -10.64 -6.40
C ASP A 97 2.60 -9.80 -5.79
N CYS A 98 2.99 -8.77 -5.04
CA CYS A 98 2.06 -7.99 -4.22
C CYS A 98 2.33 -6.48 -4.18
N LEU A 99 3.38 -5.97 -4.83
CA LEU A 99 3.80 -4.57 -4.74
C LEU A 99 3.00 -3.65 -5.67
N TYR A 100 1.73 -3.50 -5.30
CA TYR A 100 0.73 -2.74 -6.01
C TYR A 100 0.11 -1.67 -5.10
N LEU A 101 -0.44 -0.63 -5.72
CA LEU A 101 -1.19 0.44 -5.06
C LEU A 101 -2.55 0.66 -5.73
N ASN A 102 -3.42 1.38 -5.03
CA ASN A 102 -4.75 1.75 -5.50
C ASN A 102 -4.92 3.27 -5.32
N ILE A 103 -5.65 3.92 -6.23
CA ILE A 103 -5.77 5.38 -6.32
C ILE A 103 -7.25 5.75 -6.49
N TRP A 104 -7.72 6.71 -5.71
CA TRP A 104 -9.03 7.35 -5.84
C TRP A 104 -8.82 8.83 -6.15
N VAL A 105 -9.40 9.30 -7.25
CA VAL A 105 -9.31 10.68 -7.73
C VAL A 105 -10.73 11.28 -7.81
N PRO A 106 -11.06 12.25 -6.95
CA PRO A 106 -12.36 12.92 -7.02
C PRO A 106 -12.38 13.83 -8.25
N GLN A 107 -13.50 13.82 -8.97
CA GLN A 107 -13.72 14.62 -10.17
C GLN A 107 -14.97 15.49 -10.00
N GLY A 108 -14.91 16.72 -10.52
CA GLY A 108 -16.04 17.64 -10.56
C GLY A 108 -16.73 17.64 -11.92
N ARG A 109 -17.10 18.85 -12.38
CA ARG A 109 -17.54 19.08 -13.77
C ARG A 109 -16.40 19.00 -14.79
N SER A 110 -15.16 19.13 -14.32
CA SER A 110 -13.94 19.04 -15.11
C SER A 110 -12.94 18.13 -14.40
N ILE A 111 -11.93 17.68 -15.14
CA ILE A 111 -10.85 16.86 -14.58
C ILE A 111 -10.09 17.68 -13.52
N SER A 112 -9.89 17.08 -12.36
CA SER A 112 -9.17 17.65 -11.22
C SER A 112 -7.68 17.78 -11.48
N THR A 113 -7.08 18.86 -10.97
CA THR A 113 -5.64 19.12 -11.10
C THR A 113 -5.09 19.78 -9.82
N GLY A 114 -3.84 19.51 -9.49
CA GLY A 114 -3.17 20.09 -8.32
C GLY A 114 -3.72 19.64 -6.96
N LEU A 115 -4.41 18.49 -6.90
CA LEU A 115 -5.02 18.01 -5.65
C LEU A 115 -3.95 17.59 -4.62
N PRO A 116 -4.19 17.80 -3.31
CA PRO A 116 -3.40 17.15 -2.26
C PRO A 116 -3.46 15.63 -2.40
N VAL A 117 -2.39 14.95 -2.00
CA VAL A 117 -2.28 13.48 -2.14
C VAL A 117 -2.08 12.87 -0.76
N MET A 118 -2.91 11.90 -0.39
CA MET A 118 -2.85 11.18 0.88
C MET A 118 -2.49 9.71 0.64
N VAL A 119 -1.32 9.27 1.12
CA VAL A 119 -0.83 7.89 0.96
C VAL A 119 -0.97 7.13 2.28
N TYR A 120 -1.79 6.09 2.25
CA TYR A 120 -2.14 5.27 3.43
C TYR A 120 -1.27 4.03 3.57
N PHE A 121 -0.75 3.82 4.78
CA PHE A 121 -0.13 2.58 5.21
C PHE A 121 -1.00 1.88 6.26
N PHE A 122 -1.36 0.63 5.99
CA PHE A 122 -2.20 -0.17 6.88
C PHE A 122 -1.44 -0.67 8.13
N GLY A 123 -2.17 -1.00 9.19
CA GLY A 123 -1.65 -1.59 10.43
C GLY A 123 -1.48 -3.13 10.39
N GLY A 124 -1.61 -3.81 11.53
CA GLY A 124 -1.52 -5.28 11.58
C GLY A 124 -0.17 -5.82 12.08
N GLY A 125 0.50 -5.05 12.94
CA GLY A 125 1.65 -5.51 13.72
C GLY A 125 2.87 -5.94 12.89
N TYR A 126 3.00 -5.39 11.68
CA TYR A 126 4.00 -5.80 10.68
C TYR A 126 3.91 -7.26 10.22
N LEU A 127 2.87 -7.99 10.60
CA LEU A 127 2.71 -9.43 10.35
C LEU A 127 1.68 -9.75 9.27
N VAL A 128 0.59 -8.98 9.26
CA VAL A 128 -0.56 -9.20 8.39
C VAL A 128 -1.15 -7.86 7.94
N GLY A 129 -1.96 -7.89 6.89
CA GLY A 129 -2.68 -6.71 6.41
C GLY A 129 -2.79 -6.68 4.88
N GLY A 130 -3.17 -5.53 4.33
CA GLY A 130 -3.29 -5.33 2.90
C GLY A 130 -3.95 -3.99 2.59
N SER A 131 -3.66 -3.44 1.42
CA SER A 131 -4.08 -2.11 0.98
C SER A 131 -5.61 -1.93 0.88
N SER A 132 -6.36 -3.03 0.72
CA SER A 132 -7.82 -3.02 0.68
C SER A 132 -8.47 -3.17 2.07
N GLY A 133 -7.71 -3.61 3.07
CA GLY A 133 -8.24 -3.86 4.41
C GLY A 133 -9.12 -5.12 4.50
N ALA A 134 -9.94 -5.19 5.56
CA ALA A 134 -10.98 -6.19 5.68
C ALA A 134 -12.18 -5.81 4.79
N ASN A 135 -12.88 -6.80 4.26
CA ASN A 135 -14.11 -6.59 3.50
C ASN A 135 -15.30 -7.06 4.34
N PHE A 136 -16.34 -6.24 4.42
CA PHE A 136 -17.61 -6.60 5.03
C PHE A 136 -18.75 -6.06 4.16
N LEU A 137 -19.61 -6.94 3.65
CA LEU A 137 -20.72 -6.59 2.75
C LEU A 137 -20.27 -5.75 1.54
N ASP A 138 -19.23 -6.21 0.84
CA ASP A 138 -18.58 -5.51 -0.29
C ASP A 138 -18.01 -4.12 0.04
N ASN A 139 -17.92 -3.77 1.33
CA ASN A 139 -17.28 -2.57 1.80
C ASN A 139 -15.87 -2.88 2.34
N TYR A 140 -14.87 -2.38 1.63
CA TYR A 140 -13.46 -2.50 2.01
C TYR A 140 -13.09 -1.42 3.00
N LEU A 141 -12.56 -1.81 4.16
CA LEU A 141 -12.21 -0.93 5.28
C LEU A 141 -11.33 0.26 4.88
N TYR A 142 -10.44 0.06 3.91
CA TYR A 142 -9.52 1.10 3.43
C TYR A 142 -9.89 1.60 2.03
N SER A 143 -11.16 1.52 1.64
CA SER A 143 -11.63 2.24 0.44
C SER A 143 -11.35 3.74 0.62
N GLY A 144 -10.60 4.33 -0.31
CA GLY A 144 -10.25 5.75 -0.26
C GLY A 144 -11.39 6.69 -0.65
N GLU A 145 -12.53 6.16 -1.09
CA GLU A 145 -13.61 6.91 -1.75
C GLU A 145 -14.18 8.03 -0.89
N GLU A 146 -14.55 7.74 0.38
CA GLU A 146 -15.16 8.74 1.27
C GLU A 146 -14.18 9.86 1.65
N ILE A 147 -12.91 9.52 1.87
CA ILE A 147 -11.87 10.51 2.17
C ILE A 147 -11.61 11.37 0.93
N ALA A 148 -11.52 10.75 -0.25
CA ALA A 148 -11.27 11.44 -1.50
C ALA A 148 -12.40 12.40 -1.88
N ASP A 149 -13.66 11.92 -1.83
CA ASP A 149 -14.82 12.73 -2.21
C ASP A 149 -15.06 13.88 -1.21
N ARG A 150 -15.09 13.60 0.09
CA ARG A 150 -15.40 14.64 1.09
C ARG A 150 -14.25 15.61 1.33
N GLY A 151 -13.02 15.14 1.19
CA GLY A 151 -11.82 15.92 1.41
C GLY A 151 -11.33 16.69 0.18
N ASP A 152 -11.84 16.35 -1.01
CA ASP A 152 -11.32 16.83 -2.30
C ASP A 152 -9.80 16.60 -2.42
N VAL A 153 -9.39 15.35 -2.15
CA VAL A 153 -7.99 14.90 -2.16
C VAL A 153 -7.86 13.59 -2.93
N ILE A 154 -6.67 13.32 -3.46
CA ILE A 154 -6.34 11.99 -3.97
C ILE A 154 -5.98 11.09 -2.80
N VAL A 155 -6.55 9.88 -2.76
CA VAL A 155 -6.18 8.86 -1.78
C VAL A 155 -5.47 7.71 -2.46
N VAL A 156 -4.35 7.28 -1.89
CA VAL A 156 -3.56 6.14 -2.35
C VAL A 156 -3.45 5.11 -1.23
N THR A 157 -3.75 3.84 -1.49
CA THR A 157 -3.48 2.75 -0.54
C THR A 157 -2.44 1.78 -1.10
N VAL A 158 -1.51 1.32 -0.26
CA VAL A 158 -0.28 0.64 -0.69
C VAL A 158 -0.15 -0.72 -0.05
N ASN A 159 0.19 -1.75 -0.84
CA ASN A 159 0.68 -3.02 -0.31
C ASN A 159 2.18 -2.95 -0.02
N TYR A 160 2.62 -3.57 1.07
CA TYR A 160 4.04 -3.75 1.41
C TYR A 160 4.25 -5.11 2.06
N ARG A 161 5.46 -5.69 1.94
CA ARG A 161 5.76 -6.99 2.53
C ARG A 161 5.65 -6.95 4.06
N VAL A 162 5.13 -8.03 4.63
CA VAL A 162 4.89 -8.20 6.07
C VAL A 162 5.49 -9.54 6.54
N GLY A 163 5.45 -9.79 7.84
CA GLY A 163 5.97 -11.01 8.47
C GLY A 163 7.47 -11.17 8.25
N ALA A 164 7.94 -12.42 8.28
CA ALA A 164 9.33 -12.74 8.02
C ALA A 164 9.80 -12.21 6.64
N LEU A 165 8.99 -12.35 5.59
CA LEU A 165 9.35 -11.89 4.25
C LEU A 165 9.53 -10.37 4.14
N GLY A 166 8.84 -9.59 4.99
CA GLY A 166 9.00 -8.15 5.06
C GLY A 166 10.18 -7.69 5.92
N PHE A 167 10.55 -8.45 6.95
CA PHE A 167 11.27 -7.87 8.08
C PHE A 167 12.28 -8.76 8.80
N LEU A 168 12.44 -10.02 8.38
CA LEU A 168 13.49 -10.89 8.92
C LEU A 168 14.84 -10.19 8.77
N SER A 169 15.70 -10.30 9.78
CA SER A 169 17.01 -9.64 9.81
C SER A 169 18.02 -10.46 10.60
N THR A 170 19.26 -10.53 10.13
CA THR A 170 20.40 -11.07 10.90
C THR A 170 21.09 -10.00 11.73
N GLY A 171 20.73 -8.72 11.57
CA GLY A 171 21.41 -7.58 12.20
C GLY A 171 22.74 -7.21 11.53
N ASP A 172 23.06 -7.81 10.39
CA ASP A 172 24.27 -7.60 9.61
C ASP A 172 23.96 -7.44 8.11
N SER A 173 24.99 -7.39 7.27
CA SER A 173 24.84 -7.18 5.82
C SER A 173 24.23 -8.35 5.06
N ASP A 174 24.20 -9.56 5.63
CA ASP A 174 23.77 -10.75 4.90
C ASP A 174 22.25 -10.77 4.73
N LEU A 175 21.53 -10.29 5.74
CA LEU A 175 20.08 -10.16 5.75
C LEU A 175 19.72 -8.89 6.57
N PRO A 176 19.84 -7.68 6.00
CA PRO A 176 19.73 -6.43 6.75
C PRO A 176 18.30 -6.05 7.18
N GLY A 177 17.29 -6.77 6.70
CA GLY A 177 15.88 -6.52 7.03
C GLY A 177 15.27 -5.28 6.38
N ASN A 178 14.18 -4.80 6.99
CA ASN A 178 13.43 -3.61 6.57
C ASN A 178 12.86 -3.62 5.14
N TYR A 179 12.69 -4.79 4.54
CA TYR A 179 12.19 -4.91 3.17
C TYR A 179 10.81 -4.27 2.99
N GLY A 180 9.90 -4.45 3.95
CA GLY A 180 8.59 -3.79 3.96
C GLY A 180 8.65 -2.26 4.08
N LEU A 181 9.64 -1.71 4.79
CA LEU A 181 9.86 -0.26 4.84
C LEU A 181 10.43 0.26 3.51
N TRP A 182 11.26 -0.53 2.84
CA TRP A 182 11.73 -0.20 1.49
C TRP A 182 10.60 -0.26 0.45
N ASP A 183 9.65 -1.18 0.59
CA ASP A 183 8.45 -1.24 -0.27
C ASP A 183 7.59 0.03 -0.12
N GLN A 184 7.38 0.48 1.12
CA GLN A 184 6.66 1.73 1.40
C GLN A 184 7.39 2.95 0.81
N HIS A 185 8.72 3.02 0.94
CA HIS A 185 9.54 4.06 0.32
C HIS A 185 9.38 4.04 -1.22
N ALA A 186 9.46 2.86 -1.84
CA ALA A 186 9.29 2.72 -3.29
C ALA A 186 7.90 3.21 -3.75
N ALA A 187 6.84 2.93 -2.98
CA ALA A 187 5.51 3.46 -3.27
C ALA A 187 5.42 4.98 -3.13
N ILE A 188 6.00 5.59 -2.09
CA ILE A 188 6.07 7.06 -1.94
C ILE A 188 6.78 7.68 -3.13
N ALA A 189 7.92 7.10 -3.52
CA ALA A 189 8.71 7.58 -4.64
C ALA A 189 7.96 7.43 -5.97
N TRP A 190 7.21 6.33 -6.17
CA TRP A 190 6.36 6.14 -7.33
C TRP A 190 5.24 7.19 -7.39
N VAL A 191 4.55 7.42 -6.26
CA VAL A 191 3.50 8.45 -6.17
C VAL A 191 4.07 9.82 -6.52
N HIS A 192 5.22 10.19 -5.96
CA HIS A 192 5.88 11.46 -6.29
C HIS A 192 6.20 11.62 -7.78
N ARG A 193 6.61 10.55 -8.47
CA ARG A 193 6.93 10.60 -9.91
C ARG A 193 5.69 10.61 -10.80
N ASN A 194 4.59 9.97 -10.38
CA ASN A 194 3.48 9.66 -11.29
C ASN A 194 2.17 10.41 -10.98
N ILE A 195 1.97 10.87 -9.74
CA ILE A 195 0.63 11.34 -9.31
C ILE A 195 0.15 12.60 -10.05
N LYS A 196 1.06 13.38 -10.64
CA LYS A 196 0.70 14.51 -11.50
C LYS A 196 -0.17 14.09 -12.69
N ALA A 197 0.06 12.91 -13.26
CA ALA A 197 -0.75 12.37 -14.35
C ALA A 197 -2.19 12.01 -13.91
N PHE A 198 -2.39 11.79 -12.61
CA PHE A 198 -3.69 11.54 -11.99
C PHE A 198 -4.34 12.83 -11.44
N GLY A 199 -3.76 14.00 -11.70
CA GLY A 199 -4.27 15.28 -11.21
C GLY A 199 -3.79 15.69 -9.81
N GLY A 200 -2.84 14.97 -9.21
CA GLY A 200 -2.26 15.30 -7.90
C GLY A 200 -1.10 16.28 -7.97
N ASP A 201 -0.83 16.98 -6.87
CA ASP A 201 0.39 17.76 -6.68
C ASP A 201 1.47 16.91 -6.01
N PRO A 202 2.57 16.56 -6.72
CA PRO A 202 3.65 15.73 -6.17
C PRO A 202 4.40 16.42 -5.01
N ASN A 203 4.30 17.75 -4.86
CA ASN A 203 4.93 18.48 -3.76
C ASN A 203 4.02 18.56 -2.51
N ASN A 204 2.82 17.97 -2.57
CA ASN A 204 1.79 18.08 -1.57
C ASN A 204 1.35 16.72 -1.00
N ILE A 205 2.31 15.79 -0.87
CA ILE A 205 2.09 14.43 -0.37
C ILE A 205 2.00 14.41 1.16
N THR A 206 0.91 13.87 1.67
CA THR A 206 0.68 13.55 3.08
C THR A 206 0.71 12.03 3.24
N ILE A 207 1.61 11.49 4.06
CA ILE A 207 1.55 10.07 4.44
C ILE A 207 0.73 9.90 5.72
N PHE A 208 -0.07 8.85 5.82
CA PHE A 208 -0.86 8.57 7.02
C PHE A 208 -1.03 7.07 7.24
N GLY A 209 -1.27 6.68 8.49
CA GLY A 209 -1.41 5.27 8.85
C GLY A 209 -1.84 5.06 10.29
N GLU A 210 -2.22 3.82 10.59
CA GLU A 210 -2.68 3.37 11.91
C GLU A 210 -1.81 2.21 12.43
N SER A 211 -1.56 2.15 13.75
CA SER A 211 -0.77 1.08 14.40
C SER A 211 0.61 0.91 13.74
N ALA A 212 0.95 -0.27 13.24
CA ALA A 212 2.18 -0.53 12.48
C ALA A 212 2.33 0.39 11.25
N GLY A 213 1.23 0.80 10.62
CA GLY A 213 1.22 1.81 9.56
C GLY A 213 1.57 3.20 10.09
N ALA A 214 1.14 3.55 11.30
CA ALA A 214 1.50 4.82 11.95
C ALA A 214 2.97 4.87 12.39
N ALA A 215 3.51 3.77 12.92
CA ALA A 215 4.94 3.64 13.18
C ALA A 215 5.74 3.68 11.87
N SER A 216 5.22 3.05 10.80
CA SER A 216 5.78 3.18 9.45
C SER A 216 5.83 4.63 8.98
N VAL A 217 4.75 5.40 9.14
CA VAL A 217 4.74 6.85 8.84
C VAL A 217 5.88 7.56 9.55
N SER A 218 6.08 7.29 10.84
CA SER A 218 7.17 7.86 11.63
C SER A 218 8.55 7.45 11.09
N PHE A 219 8.77 6.18 10.74
CA PHE A 219 10.03 5.75 10.11
C PHE A 219 10.27 6.40 8.74
N GLN A 220 9.22 6.52 7.91
CA GLN A 220 9.32 7.15 6.59
C GLN A 220 9.63 8.65 6.68
N MET A 221 9.22 9.34 7.75
CA MET A 221 9.65 10.71 8.01
C MET A 221 11.12 10.80 8.44
N LEU A 222 11.59 9.85 9.24
CA LEU A 222 12.93 9.87 9.84
C LEU A 222 14.02 9.45 8.87
N THR A 223 13.71 8.59 7.90
CA THR A 223 14.69 8.09 6.94
C THR A 223 15.17 9.20 5.99
N PRO A 224 16.49 9.33 5.75
CA PRO A 224 17.01 10.30 4.78
C PRO A 224 16.58 10.00 3.34
N HIS A 225 16.13 8.77 3.06
CA HIS A 225 15.72 8.34 1.72
C HIS A 225 14.45 9.04 1.21
N ASN A 226 13.63 9.63 2.09
CA ASN A 226 12.43 10.37 1.69
C ASN A 226 12.62 11.89 1.70
N LYS A 227 13.86 12.39 1.75
CA LYS A 227 14.14 13.82 1.73
C LYS A 227 13.51 14.46 0.48
N GLY A 228 12.60 15.40 0.70
CA GLY A 228 11.89 16.12 -0.36
C GLY A 228 10.65 15.42 -0.93
N LEU A 229 10.34 14.18 -0.52
CA LEU A 229 9.19 13.43 -1.07
C LEU A 229 7.92 13.59 -0.23
N ILE A 230 8.04 13.87 1.06
CA ILE A 230 6.92 13.93 2.00
C ILE A 230 6.72 15.38 2.46
N ARG A 231 5.49 15.89 2.35
CA ARG A 231 5.13 17.23 2.82
C ARG A 231 4.52 17.22 4.21
N ARG A 232 3.67 16.24 4.53
CA ARG A 232 2.98 16.09 5.82
C ARG A 232 2.89 14.63 6.24
N ALA A 233 2.62 14.41 7.52
CA ALA A 233 2.51 13.07 8.08
C ALA A 233 1.46 13.02 9.19
N ILE A 234 0.73 11.90 9.29
CA ILE A 234 -0.27 11.65 10.34
C ILE A 234 -0.06 10.22 10.89
N SER A 235 0.31 10.13 12.16
CA SER A 235 0.53 8.86 12.87
C SER A 235 -0.61 8.61 13.86
N GLN A 236 -1.45 7.60 13.61
CA GLN A 236 -2.58 7.24 14.46
C GLN A 236 -2.23 5.99 15.31
N SER A 237 -2.14 6.14 16.63
CA SER A 237 -1.92 5.01 17.55
C SER A 237 -0.62 4.21 17.32
N GLY A 238 0.44 4.85 16.81
CA GLY A 238 1.76 4.24 16.68
C GLY A 238 2.82 5.22 16.18
N VAL A 239 4.05 5.11 16.70
CA VAL A 239 5.21 5.93 16.30
C VAL A 239 6.49 5.08 16.35
N ALA A 240 7.58 5.54 15.73
CA ALA A 240 8.86 4.82 15.70
C ALA A 240 9.46 4.55 17.10
N LEU A 241 9.03 5.31 18.12
CA LEU A 241 9.47 5.16 19.50
C LEU A 241 8.67 4.12 20.30
N CYS A 242 7.61 3.55 19.71
CA CYS A 242 6.86 2.50 20.39
C CYS A 242 7.76 1.28 20.65
N PRO A 243 7.64 0.62 21.80
CA PRO A 243 8.53 -0.50 22.18
C PRO A 243 8.41 -1.70 21.23
N TRP A 244 7.28 -1.84 20.53
CA TRP A 244 7.03 -2.88 19.53
C TRP A 244 7.49 -2.50 18.12
N ALA A 245 7.91 -1.25 17.88
CA ALA A 245 8.26 -0.77 16.55
C ALA A 245 9.69 -1.16 16.14
N VAL A 246 10.56 -1.58 17.07
CA VAL A 246 11.98 -1.92 16.80
C VAL A 246 12.43 -3.21 17.53
N ASN A 247 13.25 -4.06 16.90
CA ASN A 247 13.82 -5.33 17.34
C ASN A 247 15.22 -5.18 17.83
N ARG A 248 15.41 -5.01 19.13
CA ARG A 248 16.80 -4.87 19.59
C ARG A 248 17.65 -6.14 19.45
N ASN A 249 17.07 -7.28 19.02
CA ASN A 249 17.79 -8.53 18.78
C ASN A 249 17.21 -9.29 17.56
N PRO A 250 17.40 -8.78 16.32
CA PRO A 250 16.84 -9.40 15.12
C PRO A 250 17.39 -10.81 14.87
N ARG A 251 18.67 -11.03 15.20
CA ARG A 251 19.38 -12.30 15.00
C ARG A 251 18.69 -13.45 15.73
N ALA A 252 18.25 -13.24 16.97
CA ALA A 252 17.57 -14.29 17.75
C ALA A 252 16.29 -14.78 17.05
N TYR A 253 15.48 -13.84 16.52
CA TYR A 253 14.27 -14.20 15.77
C TYR A 253 14.61 -14.90 14.43
N ALA A 254 15.64 -14.44 13.73
CA ALA A 254 16.11 -15.11 12.50
C ALA A 254 16.58 -16.54 12.77
N GLU A 255 17.26 -16.79 13.89
CA GLU A 255 17.68 -18.14 14.30
C GLU A 255 16.49 -19.04 14.66
N GLU A 256 15.43 -18.50 15.27
CA GLU A 256 14.19 -19.25 15.52
C GLU A 256 13.52 -19.69 14.22
N VAL A 257 13.39 -18.77 13.26
CA VAL A 257 12.86 -19.06 11.93
C VAL A 257 13.74 -20.08 11.20
N ALA A 258 15.07 -19.90 11.24
CA ALA A 258 16.02 -20.83 10.63
C ALA A 258 15.90 -22.24 11.21
N LYS A 259 15.83 -22.38 12.54
CA LYS A 259 15.66 -23.68 13.21
C LYS A 259 14.36 -24.38 12.79
N LYS A 260 13.24 -23.65 12.69
CA LYS A 260 11.96 -24.21 12.23
C LYS A 260 12.02 -24.71 10.78
N LEU A 261 12.87 -24.09 9.94
CA LEU A 261 13.07 -24.46 8.54
C LEU A 261 14.19 -25.48 8.32
N GLY A 262 14.85 -25.95 9.38
CA GLY A 262 16.03 -26.81 9.25
C GLY A 262 17.27 -26.12 8.68
N CYS A 263 17.30 -24.78 8.67
CA CYS A 263 18.46 -24.02 8.25
C CYS A 263 19.54 -23.94 9.35
N PRO A 264 20.83 -23.89 8.97
CA PRO A 264 21.92 -23.62 9.92
C PRO A 264 21.78 -22.22 10.51
N THR A 265 22.42 -22.00 11.68
CA THR A 265 22.42 -20.71 12.39
C THR A 265 23.78 -20.00 12.37
N ASP A 266 24.70 -20.50 11.54
CA ASP A 266 26.02 -19.93 11.28
C ASP A 266 25.98 -18.90 10.12
N GLN A 267 27.10 -18.69 9.44
CA GLN A 267 27.23 -17.76 8.31
C GLN A 267 26.41 -18.17 7.07
N SER A 268 26.03 -19.44 6.95
CA SER A 268 25.22 -19.94 5.85
C SER A 268 23.70 -19.77 6.05
N MET A 269 23.28 -19.29 7.24
CA MET A 269 21.88 -19.10 7.59
C MET A 269 21.12 -18.24 6.57
N ALA A 270 21.68 -17.08 6.21
CA ALA A 270 21.02 -16.16 5.28
C ALA A 270 20.84 -16.76 3.88
N ALA A 271 21.82 -17.52 3.40
CA ALA A 271 21.75 -18.21 2.11
C ALA A 271 20.66 -19.30 2.13
N CYS A 272 20.58 -20.09 3.20
CA CYS A 272 19.54 -21.10 3.36
C CYS A 272 18.14 -20.47 3.37
N LEU A 273 17.93 -19.44 4.20
CA LEU A 273 16.66 -18.72 4.30
C LEU A 273 16.22 -18.13 2.95
N LYS A 274 17.15 -17.56 2.17
CA LYS A 274 16.89 -17.02 0.82
C LYS A 274 16.45 -18.07 -0.19
N MET A 275 16.69 -19.36 0.06
CA MET A 275 16.28 -20.45 -0.81
C MET A 275 15.01 -21.17 -0.33
N SER A 276 14.72 -21.17 0.98
CA SER A 276 13.58 -21.87 1.59
C SER A 276 12.22 -21.49 0.97
N ASP A 277 11.23 -22.36 0.97
CA ASP A 277 9.92 -22.03 0.42
C ASP A 277 9.29 -20.79 1.14
N PRO A 278 8.72 -19.80 0.40
CA PRO A 278 8.18 -18.58 1.01
C PRO A 278 6.95 -18.82 1.90
N VAL A 279 6.16 -19.87 1.64
CA VAL A 279 5.05 -20.27 2.51
C VAL A 279 5.62 -20.84 3.80
N GLU A 280 6.61 -21.73 3.73
CA GLU A 280 7.29 -22.26 4.92
C GLU A 280 7.94 -21.16 5.75
N ILE A 281 8.63 -20.19 5.12
CA ILE A 281 9.17 -19.00 5.81
C ILE A 281 8.07 -18.24 6.56
N THR A 282 6.93 -18.05 5.90
CA THR A 282 5.79 -17.34 6.48
C THR A 282 5.21 -18.09 7.69
N LEU A 283 5.08 -19.42 7.61
CA LEU A 283 4.59 -20.28 8.69
C LEU A 283 5.59 -20.42 9.85
N ALA A 284 6.89 -20.39 9.54
CA ALA A 284 7.94 -20.37 10.55
C ALA A 284 7.95 -19.07 11.36
N GLY A 285 7.55 -17.95 10.74
CA GLY A 285 7.44 -16.62 11.36
C GLY A 285 6.21 -16.40 12.26
N THR A 286 5.64 -17.46 12.82
CA THR A 286 4.47 -17.40 13.71
C THR A 286 4.79 -16.76 15.06
N LEU A 287 3.82 -16.00 15.58
CA LEU A 287 3.84 -15.45 16.93
C LEU A 287 3.53 -16.55 17.94
N ASN A 288 4.41 -16.71 18.93
CA ASN A 288 4.01 -17.43 20.14
C ASN A 288 3.15 -16.50 21.02
N LEU A 289 1.83 -16.65 20.90
CA LEU A 289 0.85 -15.91 21.71
C LEU A 289 0.65 -16.50 23.12
N GLN A 290 1.30 -17.62 23.44
CA GLN A 290 1.29 -18.16 24.80
C GLN A 290 2.32 -17.42 25.64
N GLY A 291 1.83 -16.52 26.49
CA GLY A 291 2.64 -15.89 27.52
C GLY A 291 2.79 -16.77 28.74
N SER A 292 3.95 -16.72 29.38
CA SER A 292 4.12 -17.16 30.76
C SER A 292 4.65 -16.00 31.62
N ALA A 293 4.61 -16.14 32.94
CA ALA A 293 5.22 -15.16 33.84
C ALA A 293 6.73 -14.97 33.56
N THR A 294 7.41 -15.99 33.03
CA THR A 294 8.83 -15.97 32.67
C THR A 294 9.09 -15.54 31.22
N ASN A 295 8.08 -15.67 30.34
CA ASN A 295 8.15 -15.24 28.94
C ASN A 295 6.86 -14.49 28.53
N PRO A 296 6.73 -13.20 28.89
CA PRO A 296 5.55 -12.43 28.53
C PRO A 296 5.45 -12.27 27.01
N ILE A 297 4.21 -12.26 26.48
CA ILE A 297 3.89 -12.17 25.05
C ILE A 297 4.61 -11.00 24.35
N VAL A 298 4.97 -9.95 25.07
CA VAL A 298 5.69 -8.79 24.53
C VAL A 298 7.06 -9.17 23.94
N LYS A 299 7.69 -10.26 24.40
CA LYS A 299 8.99 -10.73 23.90
C LYS A 299 8.91 -11.53 22.59
N THR A 300 7.72 -11.98 22.18
CA THR A 300 7.55 -12.91 21.04
C THR A 300 7.15 -12.20 19.75
N TRP A 301 7.06 -10.86 19.74
CA TRP A 301 6.75 -10.10 18.54
C TRP A 301 7.94 -10.13 17.55
N PRO A 302 7.69 -10.26 16.23
CA PRO A 302 8.71 -10.17 15.22
C PRO A 302 8.97 -8.69 15.01
N LEU A 303 9.79 -8.18 15.90
CA LEU A 303 10.14 -6.79 15.97
C LEU A 303 10.97 -6.44 14.69
N LEU A 304 11.05 -5.15 14.33
CA LEU A 304 11.81 -4.63 13.17
C LEU A 304 13.23 -4.11 13.49
N LEU A 305 14.22 -4.33 12.62
CA LEU A 305 15.62 -3.83 12.74
C LEU A 305 16.48 -4.51 13.78
#